data_AF-A0AA50U171-F1
#
_entry.id   AF-A0AA50U171-F1
#
_cell.length_a   1.000
_cell.length_b   1.000
_cell.length_c   1.000
_cell.angle_alpha   90.00
_cell.angle_beta   90.00
_cell.angle_gamma   90.00
#
_symmetry.space_group_name_H-M   'P 1'
#
loop_
_entity.id
_entity.type
_entity.pdbx_description
1 polymer ?
#
loop_
_entity_poly.entity_id
_entity_poly.type
_entity_poly.pdbx_seq_one_letter_code
_entity_poly.pdbx_strand_id
1 'polypeptide(L)'
;DCVSKVPLESDEGYFNSYAHFGIHYDMLADKVRTESYRDAILNNKDAIKDKIVLDLGCGTGILSMFSATAGAKKVYALDQSEVIYHAMDIIRENNLENSIQTVKGRLENTKLDDKVDIVVSEWMGYFLLFEGM
;
A
#
# COMPACT_ATOMS: atom_id res chain seq x y z
N ASP A 1 -22.00 3.46 -6.19
CA ASP A 1 -20.86 4.27 -6.67
C ASP A 1 -20.75 4.34 -8.17
N CYS A 2 -20.19 5.45 -8.67
CA CYS A 2 -19.83 5.65 -10.07
C CYS A 2 -18.46 5.04 -10.41
N VAL A 3 -17.52 5.01 -9.46
CA VAL A 3 -16.13 4.54 -9.69
C VAL A 3 -16.05 3.01 -9.78
N SER A 4 -16.78 2.27 -8.94
CA SER A 4 -16.84 0.79 -9.02
C SER A 4 -17.49 0.25 -10.30
N LYS A 5 -18.10 1.11 -11.11
CA LYS A 5 -18.68 0.77 -12.42
C LYS A 5 -17.71 0.99 -13.58
N VAL A 6 -16.55 1.61 -13.34
CA VAL A 6 -15.50 1.79 -14.35
C VAL A 6 -14.84 0.43 -14.60
N PRO A 7 -14.81 -0.06 -15.86
CA PRO A 7 -14.19 -1.34 -16.18
C PRO A 7 -12.71 -1.36 -15.80
N LEU A 8 -12.23 -2.48 -15.26
CA LEU A 8 -10.81 -2.70 -14.94
C LEU A 8 -9.87 -2.42 -16.12
N GLU A 9 -10.32 -2.78 -17.33
CA GLU A 9 -9.62 -2.55 -18.60
C GLU A 9 -9.30 -1.07 -18.85
N SER A 10 -10.11 -0.15 -18.30
CA SER A 10 -9.87 1.29 -18.42
C SER A 10 -8.64 1.75 -17.63
N ASP A 11 -8.26 0.99 -16.59
CA ASP A 11 -7.15 1.29 -15.70
C ASP A 11 -5.95 0.35 -15.92
N GLU A 12 -6.05 -0.59 -16.87
CA GLU A 12 -5.05 -1.64 -17.08
C GLU A 12 -3.67 -1.06 -17.43
N GLY A 13 -3.62 0.00 -18.24
CA GLY A 13 -2.37 0.70 -18.57
C GLY A 13 -1.67 1.28 -17.33
N TYR A 14 -2.46 1.82 -16.39
CA TYR A 14 -1.95 2.38 -15.13
C TYR A 14 -1.41 1.27 -14.22
N PHE A 15 -2.17 0.21 -14.00
CA PHE A 15 -1.69 -0.89 -13.14
C PHE A 15 -0.49 -1.63 -13.75
N ASN A 16 -0.43 -1.75 -15.07
CA ASN A 16 0.72 -2.35 -15.75
C ASN A 16 1.98 -1.51 -15.59
N SER A 17 1.92 -0.18 -15.58
CA SER A 17 3.13 0.63 -15.32
C SER A 17 3.70 0.38 -13.93
N TYR A 18 2.83 0.12 -12.94
CA TYR A 18 3.23 -0.20 -11.57
C TYR A 18 3.56 -1.69 -11.33
N ALA A 19 3.36 -2.57 -12.31
CA ALA A 19 3.79 -3.96 -12.20
C ALA A 19 5.32 -4.13 -12.34
N HIS A 20 6.01 -3.12 -12.86
CA HIS A 20 7.44 -3.20 -13.15
C HIS A 20 8.32 -2.72 -11.98
N PHE A 21 9.41 -3.43 -11.71
CA PHE A 21 10.35 -3.09 -10.61
C PHE A 21 10.94 -1.67 -10.70
N GLY A 22 11.16 -1.15 -11.91
CA GLY A 22 11.86 0.13 -12.12
C GLY A 22 11.20 1.31 -11.38
N ILE A 23 9.88 1.44 -11.49
CA ILE A 23 9.18 2.57 -10.84
C ILE A 23 9.22 2.47 -9.31
N HIS A 24 9.13 1.24 -8.77
CA HIS A 24 9.25 1.01 -7.33
C HIS A 24 10.67 1.30 -6.83
N TYR A 25 11.69 0.97 -7.62
CA TYR A 25 13.07 1.33 -7.30
C TYR A 25 13.24 2.85 -7.23
N ASP A 26 12.75 3.60 -8.22
CA ASP A 26 12.84 5.07 -8.23
C ASP A 26 12.11 5.69 -7.02
N MET A 27 10.91 5.21 -6.71
CA MET A 27 10.13 5.64 -5.55
C MET A 27 10.85 5.33 -4.22
N LEU A 28 11.45 4.15 -4.08
CA LEU A 28 12.19 3.74 -2.87
C LEU A 28 13.53 4.48 -2.75
N ALA A 29 14.18 4.80 -3.87
CA ALA A 29 15.42 5.55 -3.92
C ALA A 29 15.22 7.03 -3.54
N ASP A 30 14.01 7.57 -3.71
CA ASP A 30 13.64 8.86 -3.14
C ASP A 30 13.58 8.76 -1.60
N LYS A 31 14.69 9.20 -0.98
CA LYS A 31 14.83 9.24 0.47
C LYS A 31 13.88 10.22 1.12
N VAL A 32 13.67 11.39 0.53
CA VAL A 32 12.79 12.41 1.14
C VAL A 32 11.38 11.85 1.21
N ARG A 33 10.88 11.24 0.13
CA ARG A 33 9.59 10.56 0.11
C ARG A 33 9.55 9.43 1.15
N THR A 34 10.44 8.45 1.04
CA THR A 34 10.37 7.20 1.82
C THR A 34 10.60 7.43 3.32
N GLU A 35 11.56 8.29 3.70
CA GLU A 35 11.84 8.60 5.09
C GLU A 35 10.76 9.48 5.73
N SER A 36 10.14 10.40 4.97
CA SER A 36 9.02 11.19 5.50
C SER A 36 7.84 10.30 5.90
N TYR A 37 7.51 9.30 5.09
CA TYR A 37 6.48 8.31 5.42
C TYR A 37 6.88 7.43 6.61
N ARG A 38 8.12 6.91 6.61
CA ARG A 38 8.66 6.13 7.74
C ARG A 38 8.53 6.91 9.04
N ASP A 39 9.00 8.14 9.06
CA ASP A 39 9.06 8.97 10.26
C ASP A 39 7.65 9.38 10.71
N ALA A 40 6.75 9.70 9.78
CA ALA A 40 5.34 9.96 10.10
C ALA A 40 4.67 8.76 10.79
N ILE A 41 4.93 7.54 10.33
CA ILE A 41 4.39 6.31 10.92
C ILE A 41 5.06 6.00 12.26
N LEU A 42 6.39 5.89 12.29
CA LEU A 42 7.12 5.41 13.46
C LEU A 42 7.11 6.42 14.62
N ASN A 43 7.11 7.73 14.35
CA ASN A 43 7.02 8.76 15.39
C ASN A 43 5.60 8.87 15.99
N ASN A 44 4.59 8.31 15.33
CA ASN A 44 3.20 8.27 15.80
C ASN A 44 2.76 6.85 16.17
N LYS A 45 3.70 5.97 16.56
CA LYS A 45 3.43 4.57 16.91
C LYS A 45 2.30 4.39 17.92
N ASP A 46 2.12 5.30 18.88
CA ASP A 46 1.07 5.18 19.90
C ASP A 46 -0.34 5.31 19.30
N ALA A 47 -0.48 6.02 18.17
CA ALA A 47 -1.74 6.08 17.41
C ALA A 47 -1.99 4.82 16.57
N ILE A 48 -0.93 4.13 16.15
CA ILE A 48 -0.97 2.95 15.26
C ILE A 48 -1.04 1.64 16.04
N LYS A 49 -0.48 1.62 17.24
CA LYS A 49 -0.39 0.41 18.06
C LYS A 49 -1.76 -0.20 18.29
N ASP A 50 -1.84 -1.52 18.11
CA ASP A 50 -3.04 -2.33 18.28
C ASP A 50 -4.21 -1.96 17.31
N LYS A 51 -3.93 -1.18 16.25
CA LYS A 51 -4.91 -0.78 15.22
C LYS A 51 -4.89 -1.66 13.98
N ILE A 52 -5.99 -1.66 13.24
CA ILE A 52 -6.10 -2.26 11.90
C ILE A 52 -5.82 -1.16 10.87
N VAL A 53 -4.78 -1.35 10.05
CA VAL A 53 -4.33 -0.38 9.04
C VAL A 53 -4.64 -0.90 7.64
N LEU A 54 -5.09 -0.03 6.75
CA LEU A 54 -5.12 -0.26 5.30
C LEU A 54 -3.98 0.52 4.64
N ASP A 55 -3.12 -0.16 3.92
CA ASP A 55 -2.17 0.42 2.97
C ASP A 55 -2.78 0.33 1.57
N LEU A 56 -3.25 1.46 1.05
CA LEU A 56 -3.96 1.56 -0.22
C LEU A 56 -2.97 1.88 -1.35
N GLY A 57 -2.77 0.93 -2.26
CA GLY A 57 -1.72 0.99 -3.28
C GLY A 57 -0.37 0.62 -2.68
N CYS A 58 -0.29 -0.55 -2.04
CA CYS A 58 0.86 -0.89 -1.20
C CYS A 58 2.18 -1.05 -1.98
N GLY A 59 2.12 -1.24 -3.31
CA GLY A 59 3.29 -1.48 -4.13
C GLY A 59 4.10 -2.66 -3.58
N THR A 60 5.38 -2.41 -3.28
CA THR A 60 6.29 -3.41 -2.67
C THR A 60 6.05 -3.66 -1.18
N GLY A 61 5.09 -2.98 -0.54
CA GLY A 61 4.69 -3.21 0.85
C GLY A 61 5.50 -2.43 1.89
N ILE A 62 6.30 -1.43 1.49
CA ILE A 62 7.18 -0.70 2.43
C ILE A 62 6.40 0.04 3.53
N LEU A 63 5.29 0.71 3.20
CA LEU A 63 4.45 1.43 4.17
C LEU A 63 3.72 0.46 5.10
N SER A 64 3.29 -0.69 4.55
CA SER A 64 2.76 -1.80 5.33
C SER A 64 3.77 -2.31 6.37
N MET A 65 5.05 -2.49 6.00
CA MET A 65 6.09 -2.93 6.91
C MET A 65 6.41 -1.89 8.00
N PHE A 66 6.40 -0.60 7.68
CA PHE A 66 6.51 0.46 8.70
C PHE A 66 5.33 0.42 9.67
N SER A 67 4.11 0.25 9.17
CA SER A 67 2.90 0.17 9.99
C SER A 67 2.91 -1.05 10.93
N ALA A 68 3.32 -2.21 10.42
CA ALA A 68 3.51 -3.41 11.24
C ALA A 68 4.59 -3.20 12.32
N THR A 69 5.72 -2.57 11.95
CA THR A 69 6.81 -2.26 12.89
C THR A 69 6.39 -1.24 13.97
N ALA A 70 5.48 -0.32 13.63
CA ALA A 70 4.86 0.60 14.60
C ALA A 70 3.90 -0.08 15.59
N GLY A 71 3.65 -1.38 15.44
CA GLY A 71 2.83 -2.17 16.34
C GLY A 71 1.36 -2.27 15.91
N ALA A 72 1.04 -2.06 14.63
CA ALA A 72 -0.30 -2.34 14.11
C ALA A 72 -0.70 -3.78 14.43
N LYS A 73 -1.95 -3.97 14.85
CA LYS A 73 -2.52 -5.30 15.12
C LYS A 73 -2.60 -6.14 13.86
N LYS A 74 -2.94 -5.49 12.75
CA LYS A 74 -3.09 -6.10 11.42
C LYS A 74 -2.94 -5.01 10.37
N VAL A 75 -2.28 -5.32 9.26
CA VAL A 75 -2.19 -4.45 8.09
C VAL A 75 -2.77 -5.16 6.89
N TYR A 76 -3.71 -4.54 6.20
CA TYR A 76 -4.14 -4.93 4.86
C TYR A 76 -3.29 -4.18 3.84
N ALA A 77 -2.46 -4.91 3.11
CA ALA A 77 -1.64 -4.37 2.02
C ALA A 77 -2.38 -4.60 0.69
N LEU A 78 -3.09 -3.59 0.21
CA LEU A 78 -3.96 -3.70 -0.96
C LEU A 78 -3.28 -3.10 -2.19
N ASP A 79 -3.21 -3.88 -3.27
CA ASP A 79 -2.72 -3.43 -4.56
C ASP A 79 -3.37 -4.23 -5.70
N GLN A 80 -3.68 -3.56 -6.81
CA GLN A 80 -4.28 -4.21 -7.97
C GLN A 80 -3.23 -4.78 -8.93
N SER A 81 -2.03 -4.20 -8.98
CA SER A 81 -0.98 -4.58 -9.92
C SER A 81 -0.30 -5.89 -9.54
N GLU A 82 0.42 -6.48 -10.48
CA GLU A 82 1.14 -7.75 -10.27
C GLU A 82 2.30 -7.64 -9.27
N VAL A 83 2.73 -6.41 -8.92
CA VAL A 83 3.79 -6.20 -7.93
C VAL A 83 3.45 -6.78 -6.56
N ILE A 84 2.15 -6.97 -6.26
CA ILE A 84 1.71 -7.50 -4.98
C ILE A 84 2.29 -8.90 -4.69
N TYR A 85 2.58 -9.69 -5.72
CA TYR A 85 3.23 -11.00 -5.52
C TYR A 85 4.68 -10.85 -5.04
N HIS A 86 5.38 -9.81 -5.49
CA HIS A 86 6.69 -9.46 -4.93
C HIS A 86 6.56 -8.92 -3.50
N ALA A 87 5.54 -8.10 -3.23
CA ALA A 87 5.28 -7.61 -1.87
C ALA A 87 5.06 -8.77 -0.89
N MET A 88 4.33 -9.82 -1.31
CA MET A 88 4.13 -11.04 -0.51
C MET A 88 5.44 -11.71 -0.13
N ASP A 89 6.37 -11.85 -1.08
CA ASP A 89 7.67 -12.47 -0.83
C ASP A 89 8.53 -11.58 0.08
N ILE A 90 8.57 -10.27 -0.18
CA ILE A 90 9.29 -9.29 0.65
C ILE A 90 8.79 -9.33 2.11
N ILE A 91 7.47 -9.32 2.31
CA ILE A 91 6.85 -9.38 3.64
C ILE A 91 7.24 -10.68 4.36
N ARG A 92 7.22 -11.82 3.66
CA ARG A 92 7.61 -13.13 4.21
C ARG A 92 9.10 -13.17 4.56
N GLU A 93 9.97 -12.67 3.70
CA GLU A 93 11.41 -12.60 3.96
C GLU A 93 11.75 -11.75 5.19
N ASN A 94 10.88 -10.78 5.53
CA ASN A 94 11.01 -9.95 6.72
C ASN A 94 10.27 -10.52 7.96
N ASN A 95 9.68 -11.72 7.87
CA ASN A 95 8.92 -12.37 8.95
C ASN A 95 7.69 -11.57 9.44
N LEU A 96 7.05 -10.83 8.53
CA LEU A 96 5.89 -9.98 8.83
C LEU A 96 4.56 -10.54 8.30
N GLU A 97 4.57 -11.74 7.72
CA GLU A 97 3.40 -12.38 7.10
C GLU A 97 2.25 -12.69 8.08
N ASN A 98 2.55 -12.76 9.39
CA ASN A 98 1.51 -12.93 10.42
C ASN A 98 0.82 -11.60 10.78
N SER A 99 1.45 -10.47 10.49
CA SER A 99 0.94 -9.12 10.81
C SER A 99 0.36 -8.42 9.58
N ILE A 100 0.83 -8.77 8.38
CA ILE A 100 0.45 -8.12 7.12
C ILE A 100 -0.24 -9.14 6.21
N GLN A 101 -1.49 -8.84 5.84
CA GLN A 101 -2.28 -9.59 4.87
C GLN A 101 -2.30 -8.84 3.54
N THR A 102 -1.70 -9.42 2.51
CA THR A 102 -1.79 -8.87 1.15
C THR A 102 -3.16 -9.15 0.53
N VAL A 103 -3.69 -8.19 -0.22
CA VAL A 103 -5.00 -8.30 -0.88
C VAL A 103 -4.88 -7.78 -2.31
N LYS A 104 -4.94 -8.70 -3.28
CA LYS A 104 -4.90 -8.34 -4.70
C LYS A 104 -6.26 -7.86 -5.16
N GLY A 105 -6.37 -6.59 -5.54
CA GLY A 105 -7.62 -6.03 -6.00
C GLY A 105 -7.68 -4.51 -5.95
N ARG A 106 -8.72 -3.96 -6.58
CA ARG A 106 -9.15 -2.56 -6.43
C ARG A 106 -9.95 -2.39 -5.15
N LEU A 107 -9.73 -1.31 -4.41
CA LEU A 107 -10.42 -1.03 -3.15
C LEU A 107 -11.94 -1.03 -3.35
N GLU A 108 -12.42 -0.44 -4.44
CA GLU A 108 -13.84 -0.26 -4.75
C GLU A 108 -14.59 -1.60 -4.96
N ASN A 109 -13.84 -2.66 -5.29
CA ASN A 109 -14.38 -4.01 -5.55
C ASN A 109 -13.95 -5.02 -4.48
N THR A 110 -13.09 -4.62 -3.55
CA THR A 110 -12.52 -5.49 -2.52
C THR A 110 -13.32 -5.36 -1.23
N LYS A 111 -13.69 -6.50 -0.64
CA LYS A 111 -14.26 -6.55 0.70
C LYS A 111 -13.18 -6.93 1.69
N LEU A 112 -12.98 -6.09 2.69
CA LEU A 112 -12.14 -6.39 3.84
C LEU A 112 -13.03 -6.99 4.94
N ASP A 113 -12.51 -7.98 5.66
CA ASP A 113 -13.25 -8.66 6.73
C ASP A 113 -13.46 -7.75 7.95
N ASP A 114 -12.50 -6.85 8.18
CA ASP A 114 -12.47 -5.94 9.30
C ASP A 114 -12.70 -4.50 8.87
N LYS A 115 -13.33 -3.69 9.75
CA LYS A 115 -13.27 -2.24 9.63
C LYS A 115 -11.87 -1.76 9.99
N VAL A 116 -11.30 -0.89 9.17
CA VAL A 116 -9.97 -0.32 9.41
C VAL A 116 -10.06 0.95 10.26
N ASP A 117 -9.04 1.16 11.10
CA ASP A 117 -8.90 2.35 11.95
C ASP A 117 -8.13 3.46 11.24
N ILE A 118 -7.15 3.09 10.41
CA ILE A 118 -6.21 4.00 9.75
C ILE A 118 -6.06 3.59 8.28
N VAL A 119 -6.01 4.58 7.39
CA VAL A 119 -5.60 4.41 6.00
C VAL A 119 -4.27 5.14 5.80
N VAL A 120 -3.29 4.42 5.26
CA VAL A 120 -2.03 4.98 4.77
C VAL A 120 -1.97 4.76 3.26
N SER A 121 -1.45 5.75 2.54
CA SER A 121 -1.31 5.67 1.09
C SER A 121 -0.30 6.71 0.63
N GLU A 122 0.44 6.35 -0.41
CA GLU A 122 1.19 7.30 -1.23
C GLU A 122 0.52 7.30 -2.60
N TRP A 123 -0.23 8.38 -2.86
CA TRP A 123 -1.13 8.52 -4.01
C TRP A 123 -0.78 9.73 -4.87
N MET A 124 0.31 10.43 -4.55
CA MET A 124 0.59 11.75 -5.11
C MET A 124 1.37 11.60 -6.42
N GLY A 125 0.66 11.75 -7.54
CA GLY A 125 1.30 11.81 -8.85
C GLY A 125 2.03 13.15 -9.10
N TYR A 126 2.56 13.31 -10.31
CA TYR A 126 3.14 14.58 -10.73
C TYR A 126 2.18 15.75 -10.54
N PHE A 127 2.69 16.85 -9.98
CA PHE A 127 1.86 18.00 -9.60
C PHE A 127 0.61 17.59 -8.80
N LEU A 128 0.79 16.63 -7.88
CA LEU A 128 -0.19 16.06 -6.96
C LEU A 128 -1.25 15.15 -7.59
N LEU A 129 -1.93 15.59 -8.65
CA LEU A 129 -3.16 14.95 -9.13
C LEU A 129 -3.03 14.20 -10.47
N PHE A 130 -1.84 14.14 -11.07
CA PHE A 130 -1.66 13.66 -12.45
C PHE A 130 -2.21 12.24 -12.70
N GLU A 131 -2.11 11.35 -11.71
CA GLU A 131 -2.52 9.96 -11.86
C GLU A 131 -4.01 9.73 -11.65
N GLY A 132 -4.70 10.65 -10.96
CA GLY A 132 -6.12 10.50 -10.62
C GLY A 132 -6.41 9.26 -9.77
N MET A 133 -5.44 8.87 -8.92
CA MET A 133 -5.56 7.76 -7.97
C MET A 133 -6.65 8.01 -6.92
#